data_AF-A0A653NTG4-F1
#
_entry.id   AF-A0A653NTG4-F1
#
_cell.length_a   1.000
_cell.length_b   1.000
_cell.length_c   1.000
_cell.angle_alpha   90.00
_cell.angle_beta   90.00
_cell.angle_gamma   90.00
#
_symmetry.space_group_name_H-M   'P 1'
#
loop_
_entity.id
_entity.type
_entity.pdbx_description
1 polymer ?
#
loop_
_entity_poly.entity_id
_entity_poly.type
_entity_poly.pdbx_seq_one_letter_code
_entity_poly.pdbx_strand_id
1 'polypeptide(L)'
;MNQSNYTIEKVFKNAINQINEFTKHHKEEHFYAFAIDSGMLCLSSEEGFQKIVEQYSKDWLESNKKAKSREHLLDDEIEIIKDEYEFCKKSTIGKNQLDSNKITNLEEYIEYWLKIENKVRERNLRKGNPYINEERIEAIKYNTGNWPYQGFGNLNFESDETSYETKEKTFNYQSYREFTDKLLDLFDKNKDMAFSQLKRTPDFKIIKTRHIY
;
A
#
# COMPACT_ATOMS: atom_id res chain seq x y z
N MET A 1 -4.94 -4.36 40.24
CA MET A 1 -4.53 -5.31 39.18
C MET A 1 -5.46 -5.08 38.01
N ASN A 2 -5.06 -4.29 37.01
CA ASN A 2 -5.85 -4.08 35.80
C ASN A 2 -5.74 -5.33 34.93
N GLN A 3 -6.82 -6.12 34.85
CA GLN A 3 -6.95 -7.18 33.86
C GLN A 3 -6.95 -6.52 32.48
N SER A 4 -6.03 -6.92 31.60
CA SER A 4 -6.03 -6.46 30.21
C SER A 4 -7.37 -6.83 29.57
N ASN A 5 -8.17 -5.84 29.20
CA ASN A 5 -9.56 -5.97 28.76
C ASN A 5 -9.76 -6.53 27.34
N TYR A 6 -8.76 -7.22 26.79
CA TYR A 6 -8.68 -7.66 25.39
C TYR A 6 -8.35 -9.14 25.29
N THR A 7 -9.36 -9.99 25.47
CA THR A 7 -9.24 -11.40 25.04
C THR A 7 -9.40 -11.48 23.53
N ILE A 8 -8.80 -12.50 22.92
CA ILE A 8 -8.87 -12.71 21.46
C ILE A 8 -10.31 -12.84 20.97
N GLU A 9 -11.20 -13.42 21.78
CA GLU A 9 -12.63 -13.57 21.48
C GLU A 9 -13.34 -12.21 21.41
N LYS A 10 -12.97 -11.26 22.28
CA LYS A 10 -13.55 -9.92 22.26
C LYS A 10 -13.10 -9.15 21.02
N VAL A 11 -11.83 -9.26 20.65
CA VAL A 11 -11.29 -8.66 19.42
C VAL A 11 -11.95 -9.27 18.19
N PHE A 12 -12.08 -10.59 18.15
CA PHE A 12 -12.77 -11.32 17.09
C PHE A 12 -14.23 -10.89 16.93
N LYS A 13 -14.98 -10.80 18.03
CA LYS A 13 -16.37 -10.33 18.01
C LYS A 13 -16.47 -8.87 17.53
N ASN A 14 -15.56 -8.01 17.97
CA ASN A 14 -15.52 -6.62 17.51
C ASN A 14 -15.24 -6.52 16.00
N ALA A 15 -14.30 -7.33 15.51
CA ALA A 15 -13.98 -7.37 14.08
C ALA A 15 -15.16 -7.87 13.23
N ILE A 16 -15.89 -8.89 13.69
CA ILE A 16 -17.13 -9.34 13.02
C ILE A 16 -18.17 -8.21 12.96
N ASN A 17 -18.37 -7.46 14.05
CA ASN A 17 -19.29 -6.34 14.03
C ASN A 17 -18.89 -5.29 12.97
N GLN A 18 -17.60 -4.95 12.89
CA GLN A 18 -17.08 -4.03 11.88
C GLN A 18 -17.29 -4.56 10.45
N ILE A 19 -17.04 -5.85 10.22
CA ILE A 19 -17.32 -6.51 8.93
C ILE A 19 -18.81 -6.41 8.59
N ASN A 20 -19.70 -6.70 9.54
CA ASN A 20 -21.14 -6.63 9.32
C ASN A 20 -21.61 -5.20 9.01
N GLU A 21 -21.11 -4.20 9.75
CA GLU A 21 -21.41 -2.79 9.46
C GLU A 21 -20.91 -2.37 8.07
N PHE A 22 -19.67 -2.70 7.74
CA PHE A 22 -19.10 -2.47 6.40
C PHE A 22 -19.98 -3.09 5.31
N THR A 23 -20.40 -4.34 5.50
CA THR A 23 -21.19 -5.08 4.51
C THR A 23 -22.54 -4.42 4.18
N LYS A 24 -23.14 -3.67 5.11
CA LYS A 24 -24.40 -2.95 4.87
C LYS A 24 -24.30 -1.94 3.72
N HIS A 25 -23.11 -1.42 3.47
CA HIS A 25 -22.84 -0.43 2.44
C HIS A 25 -22.30 -1.03 1.12
N HIS A 26 -21.89 -2.31 1.14
CA HIS A 26 -21.26 -3.00 0.01
C HIS A 26 -22.02 -4.28 -0.40
N LYS A 27 -23.36 -4.24 -0.35
CA LYS A 27 -24.22 -5.41 -0.56
C LYS A 27 -24.15 -6.02 -1.96
N GLU A 28 -23.68 -5.27 -2.96
CA GLU A 28 -23.64 -5.72 -4.35
C GLU A 28 -22.25 -6.21 -4.79
N GLU A 29 -21.24 -6.11 -3.93
CA GLU A 29 -19.86 -6.48 -4.26
C GLU A 29 -19.54 -7.92 -3.88
N HIS A 30 -18.69 -8.57 -4.69
CA HIS A 30 -18.26 -9.95 -4.50
C HIS A 30 -16.86 -9.99 -3.92
N PHE A 31 -16.76 -10.33 -2.64
CA PHE A 31 -15.50 -10.35 -1.91
C PHE A 31 -14.75 -11.65 -2.14
N TYR A 32 -13.47 -11.53 -2.51
CA TYR A 32 -12.60 -12.69 -2.78
C TYR A 32 -11.46 -12.83 -1.75
N ALA A 33 -11.19 -11.80 -0.94
CA ALA A 33 -10.14 -11.87 0.06
C ALA A 33 -10.40 -11.01 1.29
N PHE A 34 -9.96 -11.53 2.44
CA PHE A 34 -9.86 -10.83 3.72
C PHE A 34 -8.45 -10.97 4.28
N ALA A 35 -7.96 -9.95 4.96
CA ALA A 35 -6.69 -9.97 5.66
C ALA A 35 -6.72 -9.07 6.90
N ILE A 36 -5.76 -9.31 7.79
CA ILE A 36 -5.39 -8.34 8.83
C ILE A 36 -4.01 -7.82 8.47
N ASP A 37 -3.87 -6.51 8.32
CA ASP A 37 -2.63 -5.85 7.97
C ASP A 37 -2.37 -4.69 8.94
N SER A 38 -1.26 -4.73 9.68
CA SER A 38 -0.88 -3.64 10.59
C SER A 38 -1.99 -3.24 11.59
N GLY A 39 -2.73 -4.24 12.10
CA GLY A 39 -3.85 -4.08 13.02
C GLY A 39 -5.16 -3.64 12.35
N MET A 40 -5.16 -3.44 11.04
CA MET A 40 -6.32 -3.05 10.26
C MET A 40 -7.00 -4.26 9.63
N LEU A 41 -8.32 -4.20 9.53
CA LEU A 41 -9.11 -5.11 8.73
C LEU A 41 -9.03 -4.68 7.27
N CYS A 42 -8.77 -5.64 6.38
CA CYS A 42 -8.64 -5.42 4.95
C CYS A 42 -9.57 -6.36 4.20
N LEU A 43 -10.29 -5.84 3.22
CA LEU A 43 -11.13 -6.62 2.29
C LEU A 43 -10.83 -6.22 0.86
N SER A 44 -11.02 -7.17 -0.05
CA SER A 44 -11.03 -6.89 -1.49
C SER A 44 -12.19 -7.59 -2.18
N SER A 45 -12.85 -6.86 -3.07
CA SER A 45 -13.90 -7.33 -3.96
C SER A 45 -13.44 -7.34 -5.41
N GLU A 46 -14.06 -8.16 -6.25
CA GLU A 46 -13.76 -8.19 -7.68
C GLU A 46 -13.98 -6.82 -8.32
N GLU A 47 -15.08 -6.15 -7.96
CA GLU A 47 -15.45 -4.83 -8.46
C GLU A 47 -14.48 -3.74 -7.99
N GLY A 48 -14.14 -3.75 -6.71
CA GLY A 48 -13.18 -2.80 -6.15
C GLY A 48 -11.79 -2.99 -6.73
N PHE A 49 -11.34 -4.23 -6.87
CA PHE A 49 -10.05 -4.55 -7.49
C PHE A 49 -9.99 -4.14 -8.96
N GLN A 50 -11.05 -4.40 -9.74
CA GLN A 50 -11.11 -3.96 -11.13
C GLN A 50 -10.96 -2.43 -11.26
N LYS A 51 -11.62 -1.66 -10.38
CA LYS A 51 -11.48 -0.20 -10.35
C LYS A 51 -10.03 0.23 -10.07
N ILE A 52 -9.33 -0.44 -9.16
CA ILE A 52 -7.92 -0.17 -8.87
C ILE A 52 -7.04 -0.45 -10.10
N VAL A 53 -7.24 -1.59 -10.77
CA VAL A 53 -6.50 -1.94 -12.00
C VAL A 53 -6.74 -0.90 -13.10
N GLU A 54 -8.00 -0.50 -13.30
CA GLU A 54 -8.37 0.54 -14.27
C GLU A 54 -7.74 1.89 -13.94
N GLN A 55 -7.72 2.27 -12.66
CA GLN A 55 -7.11 3.52 -12.21
C GLN A 55 -5.59 3.51 -12.44
N TYR A 56 -4.90 2.45 -12.00
CA TYR A 56 -3.46 2.30 -12.22
C TYR A 56 -3.10 2.29 -13.71
N SER A 57 -3.92 1.64 -14.53
CA SER A 57 -3.77 1.65 -15.98
C SER A 57 -3.87 3.07 -16.57
N LYS A 58 -4.84 3.87 -16.11
CA LYS A 58 -5.01 5.28 -16.52
C LYS A 58 -3.86 6.15 -16.04
N ASP A 59 -3.49 6.07 -14.76
CA ASP A 59 -2.42 6.87 -14.16
C ASP A 59 -1.07 6.57 -14.82
N TRP A 60 -0.81 5.29 -15.11
CA TRP A 60 0.37 4.89 -15.85
C TRP A 60 0.38 5.50 -17.26
N LEU A 61 -0.74 5.46 -17.97
CA LEU A 61 -0.82 6.03 -19.31
C LEU A 61 -0.59 7.54 -19.27
N GLU A 62 -1.25 8.24 -18.35
CA GLU A 62 -1.11 9.69 -18.19
C GLU A 62 0.34 10.07 -17.85
N SER A 63 0.95 9.35 -16.93
CA SER A 63 2.33 9.55 -16.49
C SER A 63 3.39 9.24 -17.56
N ASN A 64 3.03 8.55 -18.65
CA ASN A 64 4.01 8.20 -19.70
C ASN A 64 3.69 8.82 -21.07
N LYS A 65 2.44 9.27 -21.32
CA LYS A 65 1.99 9.71 -22.64
C LYS A 65 2.58 11.06 -23.09
N LYS A 66 2.83 11.98 -22.17
CA LYS A 66 3.37 13.30 -22.48
C LYS A 66 4.83 13.41 -22.04
N ALA A 67 5.66 13.93 -22.93
CA ALA A 67 6.99 14.36 -22.57
C ALA A 67 6.87 15.47 -21.51
N LYS A 68 7.65 15.34 -20.46
CA LYS A 68 7.76 16.33 -19.41
C LYS A 68 8.64 17.47 -19.89
N SER A 69 8.21 18.70 -19.63
CA SER A 69 9.00 19.91 -19.89
C SER A 69 9.14 20.71 -18.61
N ARG A 70 10.02 21.72 -18.64
CA ARG A 70 10.37 22.56 -17.50
C ARG A 70 9.14 23.25 -16.89
N GLU A 71 8.20 23.67 -17.73
CA GLU A 71 6.97 24.39 -17.38
C GLU A 71 5.92 23.50 -16.71
N HIS A 72 6.07 22.19 -16.84
CA HIS A 72 5.17 21.19 -16.26
C HIS A 72 5.72 20.56 -14.98
N LEU A 73 6.89 21.01 -14.50
CA LEU A 73 7.41 20.57 -13.21
C LEU A 73 6.67 21.27 -12.08
N LEU A 74 6.25 20.50 -11.08
CA LEU A 74 5.72 21.05 -9.83
C LEU A 74 6.87 21.61 -8.98
N ASP A 75 6.55 22.53 -8.08
CA ASP A 75 7.55 23.17 -7.20
C ASP A 75 8.30 22.13 -6.36
N ASP A 76 7.58 21.17 -5.77
CA ASP A 76 8.19 20.08 -5.00
C ASP A 76 9.14 19.22 -5.85
N GLU A 77 8.85 19.03 -7.13
CA GLU A 77 9.73 18.28 -8.04
C GLU A 77 11.00 19.07 -8.34
N ILE A 78 10.89 20.39 -8.49
CA ILE A 78 12.05 21.26 -8.68
C ILE A 78 12.93 21.24 -7.43
N GLU A 79 12.33 21.23 -6.24
CA GLU A 79 13.06 21.15 -4.97
C GLU A 79 13.82 19.83 -4.85
N ILE A 80 13.18 18.70 -5.17
CA ILE A 80 13.83 17.38 -5.21
C ILE A 80 15.00 17.36 -6.19
N ILE A 81 14.83 17.90 -7.41
CA ILE A 81 15.89 17.95 -8.42
C ILE A 81 17.05 18.82 -7.95
N LYS A 82 16.76 19.94 -7.27
CA LYS A 82 17.77 20.83 -6.70
C LYS A 82 18.57 20.16 -5.59
N ASP A 83 17.90 19.45 -4.69
CA ASP A 83 18.55 18.71 -3.62
C ASP A 83 19.45 17.60 -4.16
N GLU A 84 18.98 16.88 -5.19
CA GLU A 84 19.78 15.89 -5.90
C GLU A 84 21.01 16.54 -6.56
N TYR A 85 20.86 17.69 -7.21
CA TYR A 85 21.97 18.44 -7.81
C TYR A 85 23.03 18.84 -6.76
N GLU A 86 22.60 19.38 -5.62
CA GLU A 86 23.49 19.74 -4.52
C GLU A 86 24.17 18.53 -3.89
N PHE A 87 23.49 17.38 -3.83
CA PHE A 87 24.09 16.11 -3.45
C PHE A 87 25.14 15.66 -4.47
N CYS A 88 24.84 15.74 -5.77
CA CYS A 88 25.77 15.37 -6.83
C CYS A 88 27.05 16.21 -6.79
N LYS A 89 26.94 17.51 -6.51
CA LYS A 89 28.10 18.40 -6.32
C LYS A 89 29.00 18.00 -5.14
N LYS A 90 28.48 17.27 -4.15
CA LYS A 90 29.24 16.90 -2.94
C LYS A 90 29.83 15.50 -3.04
N SER A 91 29.21 14.59 -3.78
CA SER A 91 29.66 13.20 -3.93
C SER A 91 30.64 13.02 -5.09
N THR A 92 31.60 12.10 -4.94
CA THR A 92 32.57 11.78 -6.02
C THR A 92 31.86 11.23 -7.26
N ILE A 93 30.86 10.36 -7.07
CA ILE A 93 30.08 9.77 -8.17
C ILE A 93 29.27 10.86 -8.88
N GLY A 94 28.60 11.72 -8.13
CA GLY A 94 27.81 12.82 -8.68
C GLY A 94 28.66 13.82 -9.45
N LYS A 95 29.83 14.21 -8.93
CA LYS A 95 30.76 15.10 -9.65
C LYS A 95 31.18 14.52 -11.00
N ASN A 96 31.58 13.24 -11.03
CA ASN A 96 31.93 12.57 -12.28
C ASN A 96 30.76 12.55 -13.28
N GLN A 97 29.53 12.39 -12.79
CA GLN A 97 28.33 12.46 -13.60
C GLN A 97 28.09 13.87 -14.17
N LEU A 98 28.21 14.92 -13.36
CA LEU A 98 28.09 16.30 -13.81
C LEU A 98 29.16 16.64 -14.85
N ASP A 99 30.42 16.31 -14.58
CA ASP A 99 31.56 16.57 -15.47
C ASP A 99 31.42 15.83 -16.82
N SER A 100 31.08 14.54 -16.78
CA SER A 100 30.93 13.73 -18.00
C SER A 100 29.76 14.22 -18.89
N ASN A 101 28.75 14.84 -18.29
CA ASN A 101 27.63 15.43 -19.02
C ASN A 101 27.79 16.94 -19.24
N LYS A 102 28.93 17.53 -18.84
CA LYS A 102 29.24 18.96 -18.95
C LYS A 102 28.21 19.87 -18.28
N ILE A 103 27.67 19.45 -17.14
CA ILE A 103 26.67 20.18 -16.37
C ILE A 103 27.38 21.08 -15.35
N THR A 104 27.12 22.38 -15.42
CA THR A 104 27.79 23.42 -14.62
C THR A 104 26.85 24.19 -13.70
N ASN A 105 25.54 24.11 -13.95
CA ASN A 105 24.51 24.82 -13.19
C ASN A 105 23.23 23.98 -13.05
N LEU A 106 22.31 24.47 -12.21
CA LEU A 106 21.07 23.77 -11.91
C LEU A 106 20.14 23.65 -13.13
N GLU A 107 20.09 24.66 -14.01
CA GLU A 107 19.19 24.62 -15.16
C GLU A 107 19.63 23.55 -16.17
N GLU A 108 20.93 23.45 -16.44
CA GLU A 108 21.51 22.36 -17.23
C GLU A 108 21.25 20.97 -16.59
N TYR A 109 21.26 20.90 -15.26
CA TYR A 109 20.92 19.66 -14.56
C TYR A 109 19.43 19.30 -14.71
N ILE A 110 18.53 20.28 -14.64
CA ILE A 110 17.09 20.07 -14.87
C ILE A 110 16.85 19.60 -16.31
N GLU A 111 17.51 20.19 -17.31
CA GLU A 111 17.41 19.73 -18.71
C GLU A 111 17.90 18.29 -18.87
N TYR A 112 19.04 17.96 -18.25
CA TYR A 112 19.58 16.60 -18.23
C TYR A 112 18.61 15.61 -17.57
N TRP A 113 18.05 15.97 -16.43
CA TRP A 113 17.06 15.17 -15.70
C TRP A 113 15.81 14.92 -16.55
N LEU A 114 15.24 15.97 -17.16
CA LEU A 114 14.08 15.88 -18.06
C LEU A 114 14.36 14.95 -19.25
N LYS A 115 15.57 15.00 -19.81
CA LYS A 115 15.99 14.10 -20.89
C LYS A 115 16.03 12.64 -20.45
N ILE A 116 16.48 12.34 -19.24
CA ILE A 116 16.47 10.98 -18.69
C ILE A 116 15.03 10.53 -18.45
N GLU A 117 14.23 11.36 -17.77
CA GLU A 117 12.85 11.07 -17.43
C GLU A 117 12.01 10.76 -18.69
N ASN A 118 12.15 11.58 -19.72
CA ASN A 118 11.46 11.35 -21.00
C ASN A 118 11.89 10.06 -21.70
N LYS A 119 13.19 9.69 -21.62
CA LYS A 119 13.65 8.38 -22.13
C LYS A 119 13.06 7.21 -21.35
N VAL A 120 12.88 7.35 -20.04
CA VAL A 120 12.23 6.33 -19.21
C VAL A 120 10.76 6.18 -19.63
N ARG A 121 10.05 7.28 -19.82
CA ARG A 121 8.66 7.30 -20.29
C ARG A 121 8.49 6.64 -21.66
N GLU A 122 9.34 7.00 -22.63
CA GLU A 122 9.36 6.34 -23.95
C GLU A 122 9.61 4.83 -23.85
N ARG A 123 10.57 4.42 -23.00
CA ARG A 123 10.85 3.00 -22.77
C ARG A 123 9.65 2.29 -22.16
N ASN A 124 8.97 2.91 -21.20
CA ASN A 124 7.77 2.35 -20.58
C ASN A 124 6.65 2.18 -21.61
N LEU A 125 6.39 3.20 -22.44
CA LEU A 125 5.40 3.10 -23.53
C LEU A 125 5.71 1.93 -24.48
N ARG A 126 6.99 1.73 -24.84
CA ARG A 126 7.41 0.59 -25.69
C ARG A 126 7.22 -0.76 -25.03
N LYS A 127 7.40 -0.85 -23.70
CA LYS A 127 7.14 -2.08 -22.93
C LYS A 127 5.64 -2.39 -22.81
N GLY A 128 4.81 -1.37 -22.99
CA GLY A 128 3.36 -1.48 -22.83
C GLY A 128 2.91 -1.29 -21.39
N ASN A 129 1.60 -1.06 -21.23
CA ASN A 129 0.99 -0.85 -19.93
C ASN A 129 1.08 -2.14 -19.10
N PRO A 130 1.69 -2.12 -17.91
CA PRO A 130 1.83 -3.33 -17.10
C PRO A 130 0.48 -3.78 -16.50
N TYR A 131 -0.53 -2.91 -16.42
CA TYR A 131 -1.82 -3.19 -15.79
C TYR A 131 -2.87 -3.79 -16.75
N ILE A 132 -2.45 -4.21 -17.96
CA ILE A 132 -3.25 -5.04 -18.87
C ILE A 132 -2.72 -6.47 -18.96
N ASN A 133 -1.60 -6.77 -18.28
CA ASN A 133 -0.99 -8.08 -18.27
C ASN A 133 -1.55 -8.91 -17.11
N GLU A 134 -2.06 -10.11 -17.40
CA GLU A 134 -2.70 -10.99 -16.41
C GLU A 134 -1.77 -11.39 -15.26
N GLU A 135 -0.50 -11.72 -15.54
CA GLU A 135 0.48 -12.08 -14.50
C GLU A 135 0.71 -10.91 -13.53
N ARG A 136 0.80 -9.69 -14.07
CA ARG A 136 0.95 -8.49 -13.24
C ARG A 136 -0.30 -8.17 -12.44
N ILE A 137 -1.48 -8.32 -13.03
CA ILE A 137 -2.78 -8.16 -12.35
C ILE A 137 -2.88 -9.17 -11.20
N GLU A 138 -2.53 -10.43 -11.44
CA GLU A 138 -2.55 -11.46 -10.39
C GLU A 138 -1.56 -11.13 -9.25
N ALA A 139 -0.38 -10.61 -9.58
CA ALA A 139 0.62 -10.20 -8.59
C ALA A 139 0.12 -9.07 -7.66
N ILE A 140 -0.75 -8.18 -8.13
CA ILE A 140 -1.33 -7.11 -7.30
C ILE A 140 -2.63 -7.53 -6.60
N LYS A 141 -3.35 -8.54 -7.11
CA LYS A 141 -4.64 -9.01 -6.60
C LYS A 141 -4.62 -9.36 -5.10
N TYR A 142 -3.51 -9.93 -4.63
CA TYR A 142 -3.35 -10.38 -3.23
C TYR A 142 -2.35 -9.55 -2.43
N ASN A 143 -1.91 -8.40 -2.97
CA ASN A 143 -1.14 -7.43 -2.20
C ASN A 143 -2.10 -6.47 -1.48
N THR A 144 -2.16 -6.59 -0.15
CA THR A 144 -3.09 -5.83 0.70
C THR A 144 -2.93 -4.32 0.59
N GLY A 145 -1.73 -3.82 0.24
CA GLY A 145 -1.49 -2.39 0.01
C GLY A 145 -2.18 -1.82 -1.23
N ASN A 146 -2.68 -2.68 -2.13
CA ASN A 146 -3.46 -2.27 -3.31
C ASN A 146 -4.95 -2.57 -3.15
N TRP A 147 -5.39 -3.05 -1.98
CA TRP A 147 -6.79 -3.41 -1.79
C TRP A 147 -7.66 -2.16 -1.63
N PRO A 148 -8.87 -2.17 -2.21
CA PRO A 148 -9.78 -1.02 -2.18
C PRO A 148 -10.27 -0.70 -0.77
N TYR A 149 -10.33 -1.68 0.14
CA TYR A 149 -10.82 -1.52 1.50
C TYR A 149 -9.74 -1.87 2.52
N GLN A 150 -8.61 -1.19 2.45
CA GLN A 150 -7.61 -1.24 3.51
C GLN A 150 -8.05 -0.35 4.67
N GLY A 151 -8.07 -0.86 5.90
CA GLY A 151 -8.37 -0.03 7.07
C GLY A 151 -9.84 0.33 7.23
N PHE A 152 -10.77 -0.40 6.61
CA PHE A 152 -12.21 -0.18 6.84
C PHE A 152 -12.62 -0.44 8.30
N GLY A 153 -11.79 -1.21 9.02
CA GLY A 153 -11.91 -1.43 10.45
C GLY A 153 -10.54 -1.49 11.11
N ASN A 154 -10.52 -1.24 12.41
CA ASN A 154 -9.31 -1.29 13.23
C ASN A 154 -9.55 -2.23 14.42
N LEU A 155 -8.57 -3.08 14.69
CA LEU A 155 -8.61 -3.96 15.85
C LEU A 155 -8.36 -3.20 17.17
N ASN A 156 -7.98 -1.91 17.11
CA ASN A 156 -7.67 -1.03 18.23
C ASN A 156 -6.84 -1.77 19.28
N PHE A 157 -5.64 -2.18 18.87
CA PHE A 157 -4.58 -2.49 19.83
C PHE A 157 -4.10 -1.18 20.47
N GLU A 158 -5.00 -0.47 21.16
CA GLU A 158 -4.61 0.65 22.00
C GLU A 158 -3.61 0.09 23.02
N SER A 159 -2.34 0.43 22.84
CA SER A 159 -1.42 0.51 23.96
C SER A 159 -2.10 1.43 24.96
N ASP A 160 -2.51 0.91 26.12
CA ASP A 160 -3.15 1.68 27.19
C ASP A 160 -2.63 3.13 27.19
N GLU A 161 -3.46 4.11 26.83
CA GLU A 161 -3.14 5.55 26.85
C GLU A 161 -3.02 6.07 28.28
N THR A 162 -2.22 5.41 29.11
CA THR A 162 -1.83 5.85 30.45
C THR A 162 -0.31 5.82 30.68
N SER A 163 0.51 5.65 29.63
CA SER A 163 1.97 5.80 29.74
C SER A 163 2.56 6.71 28.66
N TYR A 164 2.11 7.97 28.61
CA TYR A 164 2.88 9.04 27.93
C TYR A 164 4.07 9.53 28.76
N GLU A 165 4.33 8.94 29.92
CA GLU A 165 5.57 9.14 30.65
C GLU A 165 6.26 7.79 30.87
N THR A 166 7.41 7.67 30.20
CA THR A 166 8.48 6.69 30.41
C THR A 166 8.31 5.29 29.80
N LYS A 167 9.33 4.98 28.98
CA LYS A 167 9.77 3.69 28.42
C LYS A 167 9.17 3.35 27.07
N GLU A 168 10.07 3.36 26.08
CA GLU A 168 10.06 2.48 24.91
C GLU A 168 9.55 1.08 25.28
N LYS A 169 8.23 0.90 25.29
CA LYS A 169 7.63 -0.42 25.20
C LYS A 169 7.84 -0.81 23.75
N THR A 170 8.96 -1.48 23.50
CA THR A 170 9.16 -2.28 22.30
C THR A 170 7.89 -3.08 22.07
N PHE A 171 7.12 -2.68 21.06
CA PHE A 171 5.96 -3.41 20.60
C PHE A 171 6.48 -4.81 20.26
N ASN A 172 6.17 -5.80 21.09
CA ASN A 172 6.72 -7.15 20.91
C ASN A 172 6.09 -7.73 19.64
N TYR A 173 6.78 -7.55 18.53
CA TYR A 173 6.33 -7.95 17.19
C TYR A 173 5.97 -9.44 17.13
N GLN A 174 6.71 -10.28 17.86
CA GLN A 174 6.42 -11.70 17.97
C GLN A 174 5.06 -11.94 18.64
N SER A 175 4.75 -11.21 19.72
CA SER A 175 3.44 -11.31 20.39
C SER A 175 2.28 -10.80 19.53
N TYR A 176 2.49 -9.74 18.75
CA TYR A 176 1.50 -9.23 17.79
C TYR A 176 1.24 -10.24 16.66
N ARG A 177 2.31 -10.85 16.14
CA ARG A 177 2.23 -11.87 15.10
C ARG A 177 1.46 -13.09 15.58
N GLU A 178 1.81 -13.61 16.75
CA GLU A 178 1.11 -14.75 17.36
C GLU A 178 -0.37 -14.43 17.65
N PHE A 179 -0.67 -13.20 18.06
CA PHE A 179 -2.05 -12.76 18.28
C PHE A 179 -2.83 -12.72 16.97
N THR A 180 -2.27 -12.07 15.94
CA THR A 180 -2.89 -11.98 14.61
C THR A 180 -3.08 -13.36 13.99
N ASP A 181 -2.11 -14.26 14.16
CA ASP A 181 -2.18 -15.64 13.67
C ASP A 181 -3.35 -16.39 14.31
N LYS A 182 -3.48 -16.33 15.64
CA LYS A 182 -4.62 -16.94 16.33
C LYS A 182 -5.95 -16.31 15.92
N LEU A 183 -5.97 -15.02 15.62
CA LEU A 183 -7.19 -14.32 15.22
C LEU A 183 -7.61 -14.73 13.81
N LEU A 184 -6.67 -14.85 12.88
CA LEU A 184 -6.90 -15.39 11.54
C LEU A 184 -7.37 -16.85 11.60
N ASP A 185 -6.81 -17.67 12.49
CA ASP A 185 -7.29 -19.04 12.73
C ASP A 185 -8.74 -19.06 13.23
N LEU A 186 -9.15 -18.11 14.08
CA LEU A 186 -10.54 -17.99 14.50
C LEU A 186 -11.45 -17.60 13.35
N PHE A 187 -11.03 -16.66 12.49
CA PHE A 187 -11.76 -16.32 11.28
C PHE A 187 -11.90 -17.51 10.34
N ASP A 188 -10.85 -18.31 10.15
CA ASP A 188 -10.90 -19.47 9.25
C ASP A 188 -11.82 -20.57 9.80
N LYS A 189 -11.72 -20.88 11.10
CA LYS A 189 -12.61 -21.85 11.78
C LYS A 189 -14.08 -21.43 11.80
N ASN A 190 -14.36 -20.12 11.78
CA ASN A 190 -15.71 -19.57 11.87
C ASN A 190 -16.11 -18.82 10.59
N LYS A 191 -15.51 -19.15 9.45
CA LYS A 191 -15.58 -18.38 8.20
C LYS A 191 -17.02 -18.06 7.78
N ASP A 192 -17.90 -19.05 7.79
CA ASP A 192 -19.29 -18.86 7.35
C ASP A 192 -20.10 -17.96 8.29
N MET A 193 -19.81 -17.99 9.59
CA MET A 193 -20.46 -17.12 10.57
C MET A 193 -19.89 -15.69 10.49
N ALA A 194 -18.55 -15.57 10.49
CA ALA A 194 -17.84 -14.30 10.51
C ALA A 194 -18.08 -13.45 9.25
N PHE A 195 -18.29 -14.11 8.10
CA PHE A 195 -18.53 -13.46 6.82
C PHE A 195 -19.93 -13.77 6.27
N SER A 196 -20.88 -14.13 7.14
CA SER A 196 -22.25 -14.53 6.75
C SER A 196 -22.99 -13.48 5.93
N GLN A 197 -22.69 -12.20 6.14
CA GLN A 197 -23.34 -11.11 5.41
C GLN A 197 -22.65 -10.76 4.09
N LEU A 198 -21.38 -11.16 3.90
CA LEU A 198 -20.64 -10.87 2.67
C LEU A 198 -21.11 -11.77 1.54
N LYS A 199 -21.36 -11.18 0.36
CA LYS A 199 -21.36 -11.95 -0.88
C LYS A 199 -19.91 -12.35 -1.18
N ARG A 200 -19.58 -13.62 -0.98
CA ARG A 200 -18.23 -14.16 -1.18
C ARG A 200 -18.13 -14.83 -2.53
N THR A 201 -16.98 -14.72 -3.18
CA THR A 201 -16.64 -15.58 -4.32
C THR A 201 -16.41 -17.03 -3.84
N PRO A 202 -16.56 -18.04 -4.72
CA PRO A 202 -16.29 -19.43 -4.36
C PRO A 202 -14.86 -19.68 -3.86
N ASP A 203 -13.90 -18.87 -4.30
CA ASP A 203 -12.49 -18.96 -3.97
C ASP A 203 -12.06 -18.00 -2.84
N PHE A 204 -13.00 -17.46 -2.05
CA PHE A 204 -12.71 -16.50 -0.98
C PHE A 204 -11.60 -16.96 -0.02
N LYS A 205 -10.57 -16.13 0.14
CA LYS A 205 -9.37 -16.43 0.94
C LYS A 205 -9.24 -15.55 2.16
N ILE A 206 -8.80 -16.14 3.27
CA ILE A 206 -8.24 -15.40 4.40
C ILE A 206 -6.72 -15.41 4.21
N ILE A 207 -6.14 -14.23 4.07
CA ILE A 207 -4.74 -14.05 3.70
C ILE A 207 -3.97 -13.58 4.93
N LYS A 208 -2.86 -14.27 5.18
CA LYS A 208 -1.87 -13.87 6.16
C LYS A 208 -0.87 -12.94 5.50
N THR A 209 -0.88 -11.68 5.89
CA THR A 209 0.15 -10.72 5.50
C THR A 209 1.45 -11.07 6.23
N ARG A 210 2.56 -11.08 5.51
CA ARG A 210 3.89 -11.22 6.10
C ARG A 210 4.69 -9.98 5.73
N HIS A 211 4.70 -9.01 6.62
CA HIS A 211 5.70 -7.96 6.56
C HIS A 211 6.99 -8.53 7.14
N ILE A 212 8.02 -8.66 6.31
CA ILE A 212 9.38 -8.84 6.83
C ILE A 212 9.87 -7.42 7.11
N TYR A 213 9.71 -6.97 8.35
CA TYR A 213 10.32 -5.71 8.83
C TYR A 213 11.72 -5.99 9.35
#